data_AF-A0A7V2HX28-F1
#
_entry.id   AF-A0A7V2HX28-F1
#
_cell.length_a   1.000
_cell.length_b   1.000
_cell.length_c   1.000
_cell.angle_alpha   90.00
_cell.angle_beta   90.00
_cell.angle_gamma   90.00
#
_symmetry.space_group_name_H-M   'P 1'
#
loop_
_entity.id
_entity.type
_entity.pdbx_description
1 polymer ?
#
loop_
_entity_poly.entity_id
_entity_poly.type
_entity_poly.pdbx_seq_one_letter_code
_entity_poly.pdbx_strand_id
1 'polypeptide(L)'
;MMEHQHQMASARSDAKEYAKFVLVIIGIFLVSWYLQGRLGDSVESWMRYFMGTFFVVFATFKFIGYRMFVEMFAGYDIVAKRFKPYSYLYPFIELGLGVMYLANLIPNTRDRLTLAVMTVGAIGVFQEIYHRRSGVYCACLGNIIKLPLSTVSLVEDVSMAAMAAIMLAIR
;
A
#
# COMPACT_ATOMS: atom_id res chain seq x y z
N MET A 1 7.78 19.62 -33.14
CA MET A 1 8.98 19.12 -32.41
C MET A 1 8.87 19.27 -30.88
N MET A 2 8.21 20.30 -30.34
CA MET A 2 8.04 20.45 -28.87
C MET A 2 7.05 19.46 -28.23
N GLU A 3 5.98 19.04 -28.91
CA GLU A 3 5.01 18.07 -28.35
C GLU A 3 5.61 16.65 -28.20
N HIS A 4 6.41 16.20 -29.16
CA HIS A 4 7.13 14.92 -29.07
C HIS A 4 8.16 14.91 -27.93
N GLN A 5 8.84 16.04 -27.66
CA GLN A 5 9.76 16.14 -26.53
C GLN A 5 9.02 16.13 -25.19
N HIS A 6 7.84 16.74 -25.10
CA HIS A 6 7.02 16.73 -23.89
C HIS A 6 6.45 15.34 -23.58
N GLN A 7 6.00 14.60 -24.60
CA GLN A 7 5.54 13.21 -24.45
C GLN A 7 6.68 12.26 -24.05
N MET A 8 7.87 12.39 -24.64
CA MET A 8 9.02 11.56 -24.25
C MET A 8 9.55 11.90 -22.85
N ALA A 9 9.49 13.16 -22.43
CA ALA A 9 9.86 13.57 -21.07
C ALA A 9 8.89 13.06 -20.01
N SER A 10 7.58 13.08 -20.28
CA SER A 10 6.55 12.53 -19.39
C SER A 10 6.69 11.01 -19.23
N ALA A 11 6.80 10.27 -20.35
CA ALA A 11 6.92 8.81 -20.31
C ALA A 11 8.22 8.33 -19.62
N ARG A 12 9.32 9.08 -19.78
CA ARG A 12 10.59 8.78 -19.09
C ARG A 12 10.56 9.13 -17.61
N SER A 13 9.74 10.10 -17.20
CA SER A 13 9.47 10.39 -15.79
C SER A 13 8.70 9.23 -15.16
N ASP A 14 7.60 8.80 -15.78
CA ASP A 14 6.76 7.71 -15.27
C ASP A 14 7.54 6.41 -15.10
N ALA A 15 8.37 6.05 -16.09
CA ALA A 15 9.20 4.84 -16.03
C ALA A 15 10.22 4.84 -14.86
N LYS A 16 10.82 6.00 -14.56
CA LYS A 16 11.74 6.12 -13.41
C LYS A 16 11.00 5.92 -12.09
N GLU A 17 9.76 6.40 -12.00
CA GLU A 17 8.97 6.26 -10.81
C GLU A 17 8.49 4.82 -10.58
N TYR A 18 8.05 4.13 -11.63
CA TYR A 18 7.78 2.69 -11.57
C TYR A 18 9.03 1.91 -11.16
N ALA A 19 10.22 2.30 -11.65
CA ALA A 19 11.47 1.64 -11.27
C ALA A 19 11.80 1.80 -9.78
N LYS A 20 11.60 2.99 -9.19
CA LYS A 20 11.77 3.20 -7.74
C LYS A 20 10.79 2.35 -6.94
N PHE A 21 9.54 2.29 -7.38
CA PHE A 21 8.51 1.46 -6.76
C PHE A 21 8.88 -0.03 -6.79
N VAL A 22 9.27 -0.55 -7.96
CA VAL A 22 9.73 -1.94 -8.10
C VAL A 22 10.95 -2.21 -7.22
N LEU A 23 11.88 -1.26 -7.11
CA LEU A 23 13.03 -1.39 -6.21
C LEU A 23 12.61 -1.53 -4.74
N VAL A 24 11.62 -0.75 -4.29
CA VAL A 24 11.03 -0.89 -2.95
C VAL A 24 10.43 -2.28 -2.75
N ILE A 25 9.63 -2.77 -3.70
CA ILE A 25 9.02 -4.10 -3.63
C ILE A 25 10.10 -5.19 -3.58
N ILE A 26 11.14 -5.10 -4.41
CA ILE A 26 12.29 -6.01 -4.36
C ILE A 26 12.95 -5.97 -2.98
N GLY A 27 13.14 -4.77 -2.40
CA GLY A 27 13.66 -4.62 -1.04
C GLY A 27 12.82 -5.34 0.01
N ILE A 28 11.49 -5.19 -0.06
CA ILE A 28 10.54 -5.90 0.82
C ILE A 28 10.66 -7.41 0.64
N PHE A 29 10.73 -7.90 -0.59
CA PHE A 29 10.92 -9.33 -0.89
C PHE A 29 12.23 -9.87 -0.32
N LEU A 30 13.35 -9.14 -0.48
CA LEU A 30 14.65 -9.56 0.04
C LEU A 30 14.68 -9.60 1.57
N VAL A 31 14.10 -8.59 2.23
CA VAL A 31 13.98 -8.57 3.70
C VAL A 31 13.11 -9.73 4.18
N SER A 32 11.98 -9.97 3.51
CA SER A 32 11.06 -11.05 3.87
C SER A 32 11.68 -12.43 3.64
N TRP A 33 12.45 -12.60 2.57
CA TRP A 33 13.22 -13.81 2.30
C TRP A 33 14.30 -14.05 3.35
N TYR A 34 15.03 -13.00 3.74
CA TYR A 34 16.03 -13.07 4.80
C TYR A 34 15.40 -13.47 6.14
N LEU A 35 14.27 -12.85 6.51
CA LEU A 35 13.54 -13.18 7.73
C LEU A 35 13.00 -14.61 7.70
N GLN A 36 12.49 -15.07 6.55
CA GLN A 36 12.08 -16.46 6.36
C GLN A 36 13.24 -17.41 6.63
N GLY A 37 14.39 -17.23 5.97
CA GLY A 37 15.54 -18.13 6.13
C GLY A 37 16.16 -18.16 7.55
N ARG A 38 15.77 -17.23 8.43
CA ARG A 38 16.23 -17.14 9.82
C ARG A 38 15.21 -17.62 10.84
N LEU A 39 13.93 -17.33 10.61
CA LEU A 39 12.87 -17.39 11.61
C LEU A 39 11.60 -18.10 11.12
N GLY A 40 11.60 -18.69 9.92
CA GLY A 40 10.41 -19.26 9.31
C GLY A 40 10.68 -20.56 8.57
N ASP A 41 9.87 -21.58 8.88
CA ASP A 41 9.98 -22.90 8.26
C ASP A 41 8.82 -23.20 7.29
N SER A 42 7.81 -22.33 7.23
CA SER A 42 6.55 -22.55 6.49
C SER A 42 6.20 -21.40 5.54
N VAL A 43 5.34 -21.69 4.56
CA VAL A 43 4.76 -20.69 3.65
C VAL A 43 3.94 -19.64 4.41
N GLU A 44 3.27 -20.03 5.51
CA GLU A 44 2.55 -19.11 6.40
C GLU A 44 3.50 -18.06 7.01
N SER A 45 4.69 -18.49 7.43
CA SER A 45 5.72 -17.58 7.98
C SER A 45 6.19 -16.60 6.92
N TRP A 46 6.32 -17.05 5.67
CA TRP A 46 6.76 -16.19 4.56
C TRP A 46 5.73 -15.11 4.26
N MET A 47 4.45 -15.50 4.16
CA MET A 47 3.35 -14.56 3.96
C MET A 47 3.27 -13.55 5.11
N ARG A 48 3.48 -14.02 6.36
CA ARG A 48 3.50 -13.16 7.54
C ARG A 48 4.62 -12.11 7.48
N TYR A 49 5.85 -12.52 7.18
CA TYR A 49 6.98 -11.58 7.10
C TYR A 49 6.85 -10.63 5.92
N PHE A 50 6.34 -11.11 4.78
CA PHE A 50 6.05 -10.27 3.62
C PHE A 50 5.02 -9.19 3.95
N MET A 51 3.85 -9.59 4.47
CA MET A 51 2.78 -8.65 4.79
C MET A 51 3.20 -7.66 5.89
N GLY A 52 3.92 -8.14 6.91
CA GLY A 52 4.42 -7.29 7.98
C GLY A 52 5.43 -6.26 7.51
N THR A 53 6.42 -6.68 6.71
CA THR A 53 7.43 -5.78 6.15
C THR A 53 6.79 -4.78 5.19
N PHE A 54 5.86 -5.24 4.34
CA PHE A 54 5.10 -4.39 3.44
C PHE A 54 4.38 -3.28 4.18
N PHE A 55 3.59 -3.61 5.21
CA PHE A 55 2.85 -2.62 5.99
C PHE A 55 3.77 -1.61 6.70
N VAL A 56 4.87 -2.06 7.31
CA VAL A 56 5.81 -1.16 7.99
C VAL A 56 6.46 -0.18 7.00
N VAL A 57 6.93 -0.67 5.86
CA VAL A 57 7.58 0.16 4.83
C VAL A 57 6.58 1.17 4.25
N PHE A 58 5.38 0.72 3.88
CA PHE A 58 4.36 1.59 3.30
C PHE A 58 3.81 2.61 4.30
N ALA A 59 3.61 2.22 5.56
CA ALA A 59 3.25 3.17 6.61
C ALA A 59 4.34 4.23 6.79
N THR A 60 5.62 3.84 6.75
CA THR A 60 6.75 4.77 6.84
C THR A 60 6.74 5.80 5.70
N PHE A 61 6.48 5.37 4.45
CA PHE A 61 6.35 6.32 3.34
C PHE A 61 5.17 7.28 3.51
N LYS A 62 4.05 6.81 4.07
CA LYS A 62 2.91 7.67 4.41
C LYS A 62 3.25 8.66 5.53
N PHE A 63 4.09 8.28 6.50
CA PHE A 63 4.56 9.20 7.54
C PHE A 63 5.50 10.29 7.01
N ILE A 64 6.41 9.97 6.08
CA ILE A 64 7.29 10.96 5.45
C ILE A 64 6.47 12.06 4.77
N GLY A 65 5.36 11.69 4.13
CA GLY A 65 4.42 12.59 3.47
C GLY A 65 3.16 12.92 4.29
N TYR A 66 3.18 12.83 5.62
CA TYR A 66 1.95 12.70 6.43
C TYR A 66 0.85 13.73 6.14
N ARG A 67 1.16 15.04 6.16
CA ARG A 67 0.16 16.10 5.93
C ARG A 67 -0.51 15.97 4.55
N MET A 68 0.33 15.72 3.56
CA MET A 68 -0.06 15.61 2.17
C MET A 68 -0.82 14.31 1.88
N PHE A 69 -0.42 13.21 2.54
CA PHE A 69 -1.18 11.96 2.54
C PHE A 69 -2.59 12.18 3.09
N VAL A 70 -2.72 12.83 4.25
CA VAL A 70 -4.03 13.05 4.89
C VAL A 70 -4.98 13.88 4.02
N GLU A 71 -4.49 14.94 3.40
CA GLU A 71 -5.27 15.80 2.51
C GLU A 71 -5.80 15.03 1.30
N MET A 72 -4.98 14.14 0.74
CA MET A 72 -5.29 13.44 -0.49
C MET A 72 -6.04 12.12 -0.27
N PHE A 73 -5.79 11.44 0.85
CA PHE A 73 -6.48 10.21 1.25
C PHE A 73 -7.99 10.45 1.41
N ALA A 74 -8.38 11.62 1.94
CA ALA A 74 -9.78 12.04 2.02
C ALA A 74 -10.43 12.27 0.64
N GLY A 75 -9.63 12.42 -0.43
CA GLY A 75 -10.09 12.62 -1.79
C GLY A 75 -10.69 11.36 -2.42
N TYR A 76 -10.15 10.18 -2.10
CA TYR A 76 -10.49 8.91 -2.76
C TYR A 76 -11.04 7.81 -1.83
N ASP A 77 -10.71 7.79 -0.54
CA ASP A 77 -11.22 6.75 0.37
C ASP A 77 -12.64 7.09 0.87
N ILE A 78 -13.55 6.12 0.82
CA ILE A 78 -14.99 6.28 1.13
C ILE A 78 -15.19 6.66 2.59
N VAL A 79 -14.40 6.07 3.50
CA VAL A 79 -14.47 6.30 4.94
C VAL A 79 -13.82 7.63 5.27
N ALA A 80 -12.66 7.91 4.71
CA ALA A 80 -11.93 9.17 4.88
C ALA A 80 -12.72 10.39 4.39
N LYS A 81 -13.48 10.23 3.30
CA LYS A 81 -14.35 11.27 2.76
C LYS A 81 -15.48 11.64 3.72
N ARG A 82 -15.97 10.69 4.52
CA ARG A 82 -17.02 10.90 5.53
C ARG A 82 -16.47 11.23 6.91
N PHE A 83 -15.28 10.73 7.25
CA PHE A 83 -14.64 10.89 8.56
C PHE A 83 -13.17 11.27 8.40
N LYS A 84 -12.88 12.57 8.27
CA LYS A 84 -11.51 13.10 8.13
C LYS A 84 -10.52 12.61 9.21
N PRO A 85 -10.90 12.41 10.49
CA PRO A 85 -9.98 11.85 11.48
C PRO A 85 -9.46 10.45 11.13
N TYR A 86 -10.21 9.69 10.31
CA TYR A 86 -9.75 8.38 9.81
C TYR A 86 -8.46 8.52 8.99
N SER A 87 -8.35 9.55 8.15
CA SER A 87 -7.15 9.80 7.34
C SER A 87 -5.89 9.98 8.17
N TYR A 88 -6.03 10.62 9.34
CA TYR A 88 -4.92 10.82 10.27
C TYR A 88 -4.52 9.51 10.96
N LEU A 89 -5.49 8.63 11.22
CA LEU A 89 -5.29 7.37 11.94
C LEU A 89 -4.80 6.24 11.03
N TYR A 90 -5.11 6.28 9.73
CA TYR A 90 -4.82 5.20 8.79
C TYR A 90 -3.35 4.76 8.75
N PRO A 91 -2.34 5.65 8.66
CA PRO A 91 -0.94 5.24 8.69
C PRO A 91 -0.54 4.52 9.98
N PHE A 92 -1.18 4.85 11.10
CA PHE A 92 -0.96 4.17 12.38
C PHE A 92 -1.63 2.79 12.40
N ILE A 93 -2.79 2.63 11.77
CA ILE A 93 -3.46 1.32 11.63
C ILE A 93 -2.57 0.39 10.82
N GLU A 94 -2.04 0.84 9.68
CA GLU A 94 -1.14 0.04 8.86
C GLU A 94 0.16 -0.30 9.59
N LEU A 95 0.77 0.67 10.28
CA LEU A 95 1.96 0.39 11.09
C LEU A 95 1.67 -0.64 12.19
N GLY A 96 0.53 -0.51 12.88
CA GLY A 96 0.07 -1.45 13.90
C GLY A 96 -0.14 -2.86 13.34
N LEU A 97 -0.79 -2.97 12.17
CA LEU A 97 -0.95 -4.23 11.46
C LEU A 97 0.40 -4.85 11.07
N GLY A 98 1.32 -4.04 10.55
CA GLY A 98 2.67 -4.47 10.21
C GLY A 98 3.43 -5.05 11.41
N VAL A 99 3.37 -4.37 12.55
CA VAL A 99 3.95 -4.85 13.81
C VAL A 99 3.27 -6.14 14.28
N MET A 100 1.93 -6.24 14.21
CA MET A 100 1.20 -7.46 14.55
C MET A 100 1.56 -8.65 13.65
N TYR A 101 1.85 -8.41 12.37
CA TYR A 101 2.35 -9.45 11.46
C TYR A 101 3.75 -9.89 11.87
N LEU A 102 4.70 -8.96 12.03
CA LEU A 102 6.09 -9.27 12.37
C LEU A 102 6.23 -9.95 13.74
N ALA A 103 5.48 -9.49 14.75
CA ALA A 103 5.49 -10.04 16.10
C ALA A 103 4.55 -11.25 16.27
N ASN A 104 3.84 -11.68 15.22
CA ASN A 104 2.88 -12.78 15.25
C ASN A 104 1.79 -12.66 16.32
N LEU A 105 1.26 -11.46 16.52
CA LEU A 105 0.27 -11.19 17.55
C LEU A 105 -1.15 -11.49 17.06
N ILE A 106 -1.93 -12.18 17.90
CA ILE A 106 -3.37 -12.47 17.74
C ILE A 106 -3.76 -12.83 16.30
N PRO A 107 -3.24 -13.95 15.74
CA PRO A 107 -3.21 -14.15 14.29
C PRO A 107 -4.59 -14.15 13.63
N ASN A 108 -5.60 -14.75 14.28
CA ASN A 108 -6.97 -14.78 13.78
C ASN A 108 -7.62 -13.37 13.71
N THR A 109 -7.42 -12.55 14.75
CA THR A 109 -7.98 -11.18 14.78
C THR A 109 -7.24 -10.25 13.83
N ARG A 110 -5.91 -10.37 13.76
CA ARG A 110 -5.07 -9.60 12.84
C ARG A 110 -5.50 -9.84 11.39
N ASP A 111 -5.58 -11.09 10.95
CA ASP A 111 -5.87 -11.40 9.55
C ASP A 111 -7.30 -10.96 9.15
N ARG A 112 -8.28 -11.07 10.05
CA ARG A 112 -9.63 -10.49 9.84
C ARG A 112 -9.62 -8.97 9.74
N LEU A 113 -8.87 -8.30 10.61
CA LEU A 113 -8.75 -6.84 10.59
C LEU A 113 -8.09 -6.37 9.29
N THR A 114 -7.01 -7.03 8.88
CA THR A 114 -6.34 -6.75 7.61
C THR A 114 -7.27 -6.95 6.43
N LEU A 115 -8.01 -8.07 6.39
CA LEU A 115 -8.98 -8.31 5.33
C LEU A 115 -10.03 -7.19 5.28
N ALA A 116 -10.57 -6.76 6.43
CA ALA A 116 -11.56 -5.69 6.47
C ALA A 116 -10.98 -4.34 5.99
N VAL A 117 -9.82 -3.93 6.51
CA VAL A 117 -9.19 -2.65 6.16
C VAL A 117 -8.78 -2.61 4.69
N MET A 118 -8.13 -3.67 4.19
CA MET A 118 -7.69 -3.75 2.79
C MET A 118 -8.88 -3.83 1.82
N THR A 119 -9.96 -4.54 2.18
CA THR A 119 -11.17 -4.59 1.33
C THR A 119 -11.83 -3.23 1.22
N VAL A 120 -11.94 -2.48 2.32
CA VAL A 120 -12.50 -1.12 2.32
C VAL A 120 -11.63 -0.18 1.47
N GLY A 121 -10.30 -0.25 1.63
CA GLY A 121 -9.35 0.52 0.81
C GLY A 121 -9.48 0.21 -0.68
N ALA A 122 -9.49 -1.07 -1.04
CA ALA A 122 -9.65 -1.54 -2.42
C ALA A 122 -10.96 -1.06 -3.05
N ILE A 123 -12.08 -1.12 -2.32
CA ILE A 123 -13.38 -0.60 -2.81
C ILE A 123 -13.31 0.91 -3.04
N GLY A 124 -12.68 1.66 -2.13
CA GLY A 124 -12.50 3.11 -2.29
C GLY A 124 -11.70 3.47 -3.53
N VAL A 125 -10.56 2.82 -3.74
CA VAL A 125 -9.71 3.03 -4.91
C VAL A 125 -10.42 2.58 -6.20
N PHE A 126 -11.11 1.43 -6.17
CA PHE A 126 -11.88 0.94 -7.30
C PHE A 126 -12.99 1.91 -7.73
N GLN A 127 -13.72 2.48 -6.76
CA GLN A 127 -14.77 3.47 -7.05
C GLN A 127 -14.20 4.74 -7.69
N GLU A 128 -13.03 5.21 -7.25
CA GLU A 128 -12.38 6.39 -7.82
C GLU A 128 -11.93 6.16 -9.27
N ILE A 129 -11.36 4.98 -9.56
CA ILE A 129 -11.01 4.57 -10.94
C ILE A 129 -12.27 4.47 -11.80
N TYR A 130 -13.31 3.80 -11.31
CA TYR A 130 -14.54 3.54 -12.05
C TYR A 130 -15.30 4.83 -12.39
N HIS A 131 -15.41 5.76 -11.44
CA HIS A 131 -16.10 7.03 -11.64
C HIS A 131 -15.28 8.08 -12.40
N ARG A 132 -14.11 7.71 -12.95
CA ARG A 132 -13.21 8.60 -13.71
C ARG A 132 -13.09 9.99 -13.10
N ARG A 133 -12.88 10.08 -11.79
CA ARG A 133 -12.32 11.30 -11.19
C ARG A 133 -10.82 11.36 -11.51
N SER A 134 -10.50 11.26 -12.79
CA SER A 134 -9.17 11.42 -13.39
C SER A 134 -8.80 12.90 -13.39
N GLY A 135 -8.62 13.46 -12.19
CA GLY A 135 -8.37 14.88 -11.99
C GLY A 135 -7.63 15.19 -10.69
N VAL A 136 -7.02 14.20 -10.03
CA VAL A 136 -6.15 14.47 -8.89
C VAL A 136 -4.71 14.12 -9.22
N TYR A 137 -4.17 14.80 -10.24
CA TYR A 137 -2.73 15.04 -10.30
C TYR A 137 -2.37 16.04 -9.20
N CYS A 138 -2.04 15.57 -8.00
CA CYS A 138 -0.92 16.13 -7.24
C CYS A 138 -0.70 15.41 -5.92
N ALA A 139 0.56 15.00 -5.73
CA ALA A 139 1.27 15.08 -4.45
C ALA A 139 0.71 14.17 -3.32
N CYS A 140 1.18 12.93 -3.19
CA CYS A 140 0.94 12.10 -1.97
C CYS A 140 2.17 11.36 -1.45
N LEU A 141 3.16 11.07 -2.30
CA LEU A 141 4.47 10.63 -1.85
C LEU A 141 5.45 11.78 -2.06
N GLY A 142 5.73 12.53 -1.00
CA GLY A 142 6.43 13.82 -1.02
C GLY A 142 7.55 13.85 -2.04
N ASN A 143 7.41 14.69 -3.08
CA ASN A 143 8.41 15.06 -4.08
C ASN A 143 9.26 13.92 -4.72
N ILE A 144 8.96 12.64 -4.51
CA ILE A 144 9.84 11.54 -4.93
C ILE A 144 9.17 10.66 -5.99
N ILE A 145 7.83 10.52 -6.02
CA ILE A 145 7.14 9.58 -6.92
C ILE A 145 5.81 10.18 -7.48
N LYS A 146 5.76 10.44 -8.80
CA LYS A 146 4.57 10.93 -9.54
C LYS A 146 3.96 9.79 -10.37
N LEU A 147 3.16 8.93 -9.75
CA LEU A 147 2.42 7.87 -10.46
C LEU A 147 0.91 8.00 -10.22
N PRO A 148 0.07 7.48 -11.12
CA PRO A 148 -1.33 7.17 -10.80
C PRO A 148 -1.33 6.05 -9.75
N LEU A 149 -1.18 6.43 -8.49
CA LEU A 149 -1.18 5.56 -7.31
C LEU A 149 -2.43 4.66 -7.27
N SER A 150 -3.52 5.02 -7.95
CA SER A 150 -4.78 4.27 -7.93
C SER A 150 -4.64 2.83 -8.43
N THR A 151 -3.99 2.58 -9.57
CA THR A 151 -3.96 1.21 -10.13
C THR A 151 -2.99 0.32 -9.36
N VAL A 152 -1.83 0.87 -8.96
CA VAL A 152 -0.83 0.14 -8.20
C VAL A 152 -1.36 -0.17 -6.80
N SER A 153 -1.93 0.82 -6.11
CA SER A 153 -2.50 0.62 -4.77
C SER A 153 -3.72 -0.30 -4.76
N LEU A 154 -4.52 -0.32 -5.83
CA LEU A 154 -5.58 -1.33 -5.97
C LEU A 154 -5.00 -2.75 -6.00
N VAL A 155 -3.93 -2.97 -6.78
CA VAL A 155 -3.28 -4.28 -6.87
C VAL A 155 -2.65 -4.65 -5.54
N GLU A 156 -2.03 -3.70 -4.84
CA GLU A 156 -1.50 -3.88 -3.49
C GLU A 156 -2.58 -4.30 -2.50
N ASP A 157 -3.64 -3.51 -2.34
CA ASP A 157 -4.72 -3.77 -1.39
C ASP A 157 -5.40 -5.12 -1.68
N VAL A 158 -5.66 -5.42 -2.95
CA VAL A 158 -6.25 -6.70 -3.37
C VAL A 158 -5.30 -7.87 -3.09
N SER A 159 -4.00 -7.72 -3.37
CA SER A 159 -3.02 -8.77 -3.09
C SER A 159 -2.91 -9.05 -1.59
N MET A 160 -2.90 -8.00 -0.75
CA MET A 160 -2.82 -8.11 0.70
C MET A 160 -4.11 -8.69 1.29
N ALA A 161 -5.28 -8.30 0.77
CA ALA A 161 -6.56 -8.90 1.13
C ALA A 161 -6.61 -10.40 0.75
N ALA A 162 -6.15 -10.77 -0.43
CA ALA A 162 -6.09 -12.16 -0.87
C ALA A 162 -5.16 -12.99 0.02
N MET A 163 -3.98 -12.47 0.36
CA MET A 163 -3.06 -13.13 1.30
C MET A 163 -3.68 -13.30 2.69
N ALA A 164 -4.36 -12.28 3.22
CA ALA A 164 -5.08 -12.38 4.49
C ALA A 164 -6.20 -13.43 4.45
N ALA A 165 -6.96 -13.50 3.36
CA ALA A 165 -8.02 -14.50 3.18
C ALA A 165 -7.45 -15.93 3.10
N ILE A 166 -6.33 -16.13 2.41
CA ILE A 166 -5.62 -17.41 2.34
C ILE A 166 -5.15 -17.83 3.74
N MET A 167 -4.57 -16.91 4.51
CA MET A 167 -4.12 -17.17 5.89
C MET A 167 -5.27 -17.57 6.82
N LEU A 168 -6.47 -17.02 6.59
CA LEU A 168 -7.69 -17.40 7.32
C LEU A 168 -8.26 -18.74 6.88
N ALA A 169 -8.09 -19.11 5.60
CA ALA A 169 -8.63 -20.36 5.03
C ALA A 169 -7.75 -21.58 5.28
N ILE A 170 -6.43 -21.38 5.39
CA ILE A 170 -5.45 -22.47 5.64
C ILE A 170 -5.36 -22.83 7.13
N ARG A 171 -5.80 -21.94 8.03
CA ARG A 171 -5.88 -22.20 9.47
C ARG A 171 -7.09 -23.05 9.86
#